data_AF-A0A4S8INU3-F1
#
_entry.id   AF-A0A4S8INU3-F1
#
_cell.length_a   1.000
_cell.length_b   1.000
_cell.length_c   1.000
_cell.angle_alpha   90.00
_cell.angle_beta   90.00
_cell.angle_gamma   90.00
#
_symmetry.space_group_name_H-M   'P 1'
#
loop_
_entity.id
_entity.type
_entity.pdbx_description
1 polymer ?
#
loop_
_entity_poly.entity_id
_entity_poly.type
_entity_poly.pdbx_seq_one_letter_code
_entity_poly.pdbx_strand_id
1 'polypeptide(L)'
;MADAVGKAFLVLVVFLSSFLLPSSCGRIETTSFSKGVHAKLKEKVSHLHFYFHDVVSGRNVTAVAVARPPNAQPPTLFGVVMVMDDLLTEGPEPTSRPVGRAQGLYAAAGLQETGFLQAMNLVFVGGKYDGSVLTVLGRNAPFHAVREMPVVGGSGLFRFARGYAVARTYRLDMSTGNAIVEYDVYVMHY
;
A
#
# COMPACT_ATOMS: atom_id res chain seq x y z
N MET A 1 7.27 41.41 -48.23
CA MET A 1 7.48 39.98 -48.54
C MET A 1 8.74 39.39 -47.88
N ALA A 2 9.77 40.19 -47.58
CA ALA A 2 11.01 39.71 -46.94
C ALA A 2 10.87 39.31 -45.45
N ASP A 3 9.91 39.89 -44.71
CA ASP A 3 9.80 39.75 -43.25
C ASP A 3 9.14 38.43 -42.79
N ALA A 4 8.31 37.82 -43.65
CA ALA A 4 7.65 36.54 -43.37
C ALA A 4 8.61 35.35 -43.52
N VAL A 5 9.56 35.45 -44.45
CA VAL A 5 10.55 34.39 -44.73
C VAL A 5 11.56 34.29 -43.60
N GLY A 6 12.01 35.42 -43.03
CA GLY A 6 12.92 35.44 -41.89
C GLY A 6 12.33 34.84 -40.61
N LYS A 7 11.05 35.12 -40.33
CA LYS A 7 10.34 34.53 -39.17
C LYS A 7 10.09 33.04 -39.36
N ALA A 8 9.73 32.60 -40.57
CA ALA A 8 9.58 31.17 -40.87
C ALA A 8 10.92 30.42 -40.76
N PHE A 9 12.03 31.03 -41.18
CA PHE A 9 13.37 30.44 -41.06
C PHE A 9 13.82 30.31 -39.59
N LEU A 10 13.57 31.33 -38.76
CA LEU A 10 13.89 31.28 -37.33
C LEU A 10 13.08 30.20 -36.60
N VAL A 11 11.78 30.07 -36.91
CA VAL A 11 10.92 29.02 -36.33
C VAL A 11 11.38 27.62 -36.77
N LEU A 12 11.78 27.45 -38.03
CA LEU A 12 12.29 26.18 -38.54
C LEU A 12 13.62 25.78 -37.87
N VAL A 13 14.52 26.73 -37.64
CA VAL A 13 15.81 26.48 -36.95
C VAL A 13 15.60 26.11 -35.48
N VAL A 14 14.66 26.75 -34.79
CA VAL A 14 14.30 26.39 -33.40
C VAL A 14 13.70 24.98 -33.34
N PHE A 15 12.78 24.64 -34.26
CA PHE A 15 12.20 23.29 -34.32
C PHE A 15 13.23 22.20 -34.63
N LEU A 16 14.19 22.44 -35.54
CA LEU A 16 15.25 21.46 -35.82
C LEU A 16 16.23 21.30 -34.64
N SER A 17 16.49 22.36 -33.87
CA SER A 17 17.41 22.27 -32.72
C SER A 17 16.86 21.42 -31.56
N SER A 18 15.53 21.35 -31.40
CA SER A 18 14.88 20.50 -30.40
C SER A 18 14.92 19.00 -30.71
N PHE A 19 15.23 18.60 -31.95
CA PHE A 19 15.40 17.19 -32.34
C PHE A 19 16.83 16.66 -32.16
N LEU A 20 17.78 17.51 -31.73
CA LEU A 20 19.20 17.16 -31.60
C LEU A 20 19.67 17.05 -30.15
N LEU A 21 18.78 17.05 -29.16
CA LEU A 21 19.15 16.63 -27.82
C LEU A 21 19.19 15.09 -27.81
N PRO A 22 20.37 14.44 -27.77
CA PRO A 22 20.40 13.02 -27.50
C PRO A 22 19.75 12.82 -26.14
N SER A 23 18.62 12.14 -26.13
CA SER A 23 18.07 11.52 -24.93
C SER A 23 19.16 10.60 -24.41
N SER A 24 20.03 11.08 -23.51
CA SER A 24 20.92 10.23 -22.74
C SER A 24 20.04 9.45 -21.77
N CYS A 25 19.27 8.51 -22.32
CA CYS A 25 18.74 7.41 -21.56
C CYS A 25 19.97 6.67 -21.06
N GLY A 26 20.40 7.00 -19.84
CA GLY A 26 21.53 6.38 -19.20
C GLY A 26 21.38 4.87 -19.34
N ARG A 27 22.44 4.21 -19.80
CA ARG A 27 22.48 2.75 -19.88
C ARG A 27 22.15 2.23 -18.48
N ILE A 28 21.04 1.52 -18.32
CA ILE A 28 20.78 0.77 -17.08
C ILE A 28 21.94 -0.23 -16.98
N GLU A 29 22.88 0.04 -16.08
CA GLU A 29 23.95 -0.90 -15.78
C GLU A 29 23.33 -2.09 -15.07
N THR A 30 23.01 -3.13 -15.85
CA THR A 30 22.64 -4.42 -15.29
C THR A 30 23.90 -5.05 -14.71
N THR A 31 24.26 -4.70 -13.48
CA THR A 31 25.15 -5.56 -12.70
C THR A 31 24.36 -6.83 -12.43
N SER A 32 24.70 -7.91 -13.13
CA SER A 32 24.16 -9.21 -12.75
C SER A 32 24.51 -9.42 -11.28
N PHE A 33 23.51 -9.71 -10.45
CA PHE A 33 23.78 -10.12 -9.08
C PHE A 33 24.74 -11.30 -9.18
N SER A 34 25.98 -11.10 -8.74
CA SER A 34 26.98 -12.15 -8.85
C SER A 34 26.44 -13.38 -8.12
N LYS A 35 26.64 -14.58 -8.70
CA LYS A 35 26.20 -15.86 -8.11
C LYS A 35 26.59 -15.99 -6.62
N GLY A 36 27.62 -15.26 -6.17
CA GLY A 36 28.08 -15.22 -4.77
C GLY A 36 27.18 -14.44 -3.79
N VAL A 37 26.31 -13.53 -4.22
CA VAL A 37 25.42 -12.78 -3.30
C VAL A 37 24.23 -13.64 -2.85
N HIS A 38 23.61 -14.41 -3.76
CA HIS A 38 22.57 -15.38 -3.38
C HIS A 38 23.12 -16.53 -2.54
N ALA A 39 24.39 -16.91 -2.71
CA ALA A 39 25.03 -17.96 -1.92
C ALA A 39 25.13 -17.66 -0.41
N LYS A 40 24.86 -16.42 0.03
CA LYS A 40 24.92 -16.00 1.45
C LYS A 40 23.57 -15.58 2.04
N LEU A 41 22.47 -15.60 1.28
CA LEU A 41 21.15 -15.25 1.82
C LEU A 41 20.59 -16.44 2.61
N LYS A 42 20.42 -16.27 3.92
CA LYS A 42 19.80 -17.28 4.78
C LYS A 42 18.33 -16.94 4.96
N GLU A 43 17.46 -17.77 4.42
CA GLU A 43 16.01 -17.59 4.59
C GLU A 43 15.63 -17.62 6.08
N LYS A 44 14.73 -16.72 6.45
CA LYS A 44 14.15 -16.56 7.78
C LYS A 44 12.64 -16.56 7.66
N VAL A 45 11.99 -17.12 8.66
CA VAL A 45 10.54 -17.00 8.85
C VAL A 45 10.30 -16.08 10.05
N SER A 46 9.34 -15.17 9.93
CA SER A 46 8.88 -14.34 11.05
C SER A 46 7.36 -14.40 11.14
N HIS A 47 6.88 -14.46 12.37
CA HIS A 47 5.47 -14.28 12.72
C HIS A 47 5.36 -12.94 13.46
N LEU A 48 4.48 -12.08 12.98
CA LEU A 48 4.18 -10.78 13.54
C LEU A 48 2.72 -10.79 13.98
N HIS A 49 2.44 -10.26 15.16
CA HIS A 49 1.09 -10.13 15.69
C HIS A 49 0.88 -8.70 16.18
N PHE A 50 -0.24 -8.09 15.80
CA PHE A 50 -0.59 -6.70 16.13
C PHE A 50 -2.07 -6.42 15.86
N TYR A 51 -2.54 -5.25 16.30
CA TYR A 51 -3.89 -4.74 16.07
C TYR A 51 -3.85 -3.50 15.19
N PHE A 52 -4.71 -3.49 14.19
CA PHE A 52 -4.94 -2.42 13.22
C PHE A 52 -6.19 -1.62 13.63
N HIS A 53 -6.09 -0.29 13.62
CA HIS A 53 -7.14 0.62 14.10
C HIS A 53 -7.62 1.55 12.98
N ASP A 54 -8.75 1.21 12.37
CA ASP A 54 -9.40 2.03 11.33
C ASP A 54 -10.40 2.99 11.99
N VAL A 55 -10.11 4.28 11.90
CA VAL A 55 -10.94 5.35 12.47
C VAL A 55 -11.50 6.18 11.33
N VAL A 56 -12.74 5.90 10.95
CA VAL A 56 -13.47 6.55 9.85
C VAL A 56 -14.26 7.77 10.34
N SER A 57 -14.64 7.78 11.61
CA SER A 57 -15.47 8.84 12.21
C SER A 57 -14.97 9.23 13.61
N GLY A 58 -15.20 10.49 13.98
CA GLY A 58 -14.77 11.08 15.25
C GLY A 58 -13.82 12.26 15.05
N ARG A 59 -13.05 12.60 16.10
CA ARG A 59 -12.13 13.75 16.07
C ARG A 59 -10.77 13.45 15.41
N ASN A 60 -10.31 12.21 15.51
CA ASN A 60 -8.98 11.78 15.06
C ASN A 60 -9.11 10.73 13.95
N VAL A 61 -9.76 11.13 12.85
CA VAL A 61 -9.99 10.26 11.69
C VAL A 61 -8.66 9.90 11.03
N THR A 62 -8.47 8.62 10.74
CA THR A 62 -7.28 8.05 10.09
C THR A 62 -7.59 7.45 8.71
N ALA A 63 -8.87 7.24 8.39
CA ALA A 63 -9.31 6.81 7.07
C ALA A 63 -10.41 7.72 6.50
N VAL A 64 -10.25 8.10 5.23
CA VAL A 64 -11.12 9.07 4.56
C VAL A 64 -11.58 8.57 3.20
N ALA A 65 -12.85 8.81 2.86
CA ALA A 65 -13.38 8.48 1.55
C ALA A 65 -12.84 9.46 0.49
N VAL A 66 -12.20 8.93 -0.54
CA VAL A 66 -11.67 9.72 -1.68
C VAL A 66 -12.47 9.52 -2.96
N ALA A 67 -13.29 8.46 -3.03
CA ALA A 67 -14.26 8.25 -4.10
C ALA A 67 -15.52 7.58 -3.56
N ARG A 68 -16.66 7.90 -4.17
CA ARG A 68 -17.97 7.31 -3.90
C ARG A 68 -18.69 7.08 -5.22
N PRO A 69 -19.63 6.11 -5.30
CA PRO A 69 -20.45 5.93 -6.49
C PRO A 69 -21.27 7.21 -6.77
N PRO A 70 -21.55 7.52 -8.05
CA PRO A 70 -22.30 8.72 -8.44
C PRO A 70 -23.78 8.66 -8.04
N ASN A 71 -24.30 7.46 -7.81
CA ASN A 71 -25.67 7.19 -7.43
C ASN A 71 -25.76 6.90 -5.93
N ALA A 72 -26.97 6.58 -5.44
CA ALA A 72 -27.17 6.10 -4.09
C ALA A 72 -26.20 4.94 -3.77
N GLN A 73 -25.53 5.05 -2.62
CA GLN A 73 -24.55 4.07 -2.20
C GLN A 73 -25.24 2.72 -1.93
N PRO A 74 -24.79 1.62 -2.56
CA PRO A 74 -25.36 0.31 -2.31
C PRO A 74 -25.00 -0.19 -0.91
N PRO A 75 -25.76 -1.13 -0.33
CA PRO A 75 -25.45 -1.72 0.97
C PRO A 75 -24.06 -2.37 1.06
N THR A 76 -23.53 -2.86 -0.07
CA THR A 76 -22.17 -3.44 -0.16
C THR A 76 -21.05 -2.40 -0.19
N LEU A 77 -21.41 -1.11 -0.22
CA LEU A 77 -20.50 0.03 -0.39
C LEU A 77 -19.78 0.06 -1.75
N PHE A 78 -20.14 -0.80 -2.70
CA PHE A 78 -19.47 -0.93 -3.99
C PHE A 78 -19.17 0.43 -4.64
N GLY A 79 -17.91 0.62 -5.02
CA GLY A 79 -17.39 1.85 -5.62
C GLY A 79 -16.88 2.90 -4.62
N VAL A 80 -17.03 2.68 -3.30
CA VAL A 80 -16.36 3.50 -2.28
C VAL A 80 -14.88 3.17 -2.24
N VAL A 81 -14.04 4.21 -2.24
CA VAL A 81 -12.57 4.09 -2.04
C VAL A 81 -12.18 4.93 -0.84
N MET A 82 -11.46 4.29 0.09
CA MET A 82 -10.94 4.89 1.31
C MET A 82 -9.42 4.94 1.23
N VAL A 83 -8.82 6.08 1.60
CA VAL A 83 -7.37 6.19 1.87
C VAL A 83 -7.20 6.19 3.38
N MET A 84 -6.19 5.46 3.86
CA MET A 84 -5.95 5.25 5.28
C MET A 84 -4.47 5.41 5.65
N ASP A 85 -4.25 5.95 6.83
CA ASP A 85 -3.00 5.90 7.57
C ASP A 85 -3.37 5.51 9.00
N ASP A 86 -3.45 4.21 9.25
CA ASP A 86 -4.04 3.62 10.46
C ASP A 86 -2.97 3.17 11.45
N LEU A 87 -3.29 3.22 12.74
CA LEU A 87 -2.35 2.85 13.80
C LEU A 87 -2.22 1.33 13.88
N LEU A 88 -1.00 0.84 14.09
CA LEU A 88 -0.73 -0.54 14.49
C LEU A 88 -0.21 -0.57 15.93
N THR A 89 -0.79 -1.41 16.78
CA THR A 89 -0.39 -1.56 18.19
C THR A 89 -0.22 -3.02 18.62
N GLU A 90 0.46 -3.25 19.74
CA GLU A 90 0.61 -4.61 20.31
C GLU A 90 -0.67 -5.20 20.87
N GLY A 91 -1.53 -4.36 21.46
CA GLY A 91 -2.80 -4.75 22.07
C GLY A 91 -4.00 -4.11 21.38
N PRO A 92 -5.23 -4.58 21.64
CA PRO A 92 -6.44 -4.04 21.02
C PRO A 92 -6.79 -2.64 21.53
N GLU A 93 -6.25 -2.20 22.66
CA GLU A 93 -6.44 -0.83 23.16
C GLU A 93 -5.60 0.16 22.33
N PRO A 94 -6.18 1.28 21.85
CA PRO A 94 -5.42 2.31 21.11
C PRO A 94 -4.28 2.95 21.91
N THR A 95 -4.32 2.83 23.24
CA THR A 95 -3.28 3.31 24.16
C THR A 95 -2.14 2.31 24.36
N SER A 96 -2.25 1.09 23.81
CA SER A 96 -1.17 0.10 23.85
C SER A 96 0.01 0.54 22.97
N ARG A 97 1.16 -0.13 23.13
CA ARG A 97 2.41 0.29 22.50
C ARG A 97 2.26 0.31 20.96
N PRO A 98 2.53 1.45 20.30
CA PRO A 98 2.57 1.52 18.85
C PRO A 98 3.71 0.67 18.28
N VAL A 99 3.42 -0.07 17.20
CA VAL A 99 4.41 -0.89 16.47
C VAL A 99 4.53 -0.51 15.00
N GLY A 100 3.66 0.37 14.50
CA GLY A 100 3.71 0.80 13.11
C GLY A 100 2.47 1.55 12.65
N ARG A 101 2.38 1.66 11.32
CA ARG A 101 1.28 2.26 10.59
C ARG A 101 0.87 1.38 9.42
N ALA A 102 -0.42 1.33 9.13
CA ALA A 102 -0.94 0.74 7.90
C ALA A 102 -1.34 1.86 6.94
N GLN A 103 -0.61 2.01 5.85
CA GLN A 103 -0.73 3.12 4.91
C GLN A 103 -1.13 2.62 3.54
N GLY A 104 -2.20 3.17 2.97
CA GLY A 104 -2.64 2.81 1.64
C GLY A 104 -4.11 3.10 1.43
N LEU A 105 -4.80 2.18 0.76
CA LEU A 105 -6.21 2.32 0.46
C LEU A 105 -6.93 0.98 0.54
N TYR A 106 -8.26 1.08 0.68
CA TYR A 106 -9.15 -0.04 0.42
C TYR A 106 -10.35 0.42 -0.38
N ALA A 107 -10.81 -0.45 -1.28
CA ALA A 107 -11.92 -0.16 -2.18
C ALA A 107 -12.98 -1.24 -2.08
N ALA A 108 -14.24 -0.86 -1.88
CA ALA A 108 -15.37 -1.77 -1.93
C ALA A 108 -15.57 -2.27 -3.37
N ALA A 109 -15.10 -3.49 -3.61
CA ALA A 109 -15.04 -4.10 -4.93
C ALA A 109 -16.03 -5.28 -5.09
N GLY A 110 -16.73 -5.66 -4.02
CA GLY A 110 -17.76 -6.70 -4.04
C GLY A 110 -19.14 -6.19 -4.43
N LEU A 111 -19.77 -6.81 -5.43
CA LEU A 111 -21.16 -6.53 -5.82
C LEU A 111 -22.17 -7.30 -4.95
N GLN A 112 -21.84 -8.53 -4.55
CA GLN A 112 -22.75 -9.43 -3.83
C GLN A 112 -22.66 -9.31 -2.31
N GLU A 113 -21.48 -8.95 -1.80
CA GLU A 113 -21.23 -8.73 -0.37
C GLU A 113 -20.25 -7.57 -0.20
N THR A 114 -20.20 -7.00 1.00
CA THR A 114 -19.17 -6.03 1.38
C THR A 114 -17.81 -6.72 1.38
N GLY A 115 -17.06 -6.53 0.30
CA GLY A 115 -15.72 -7.07 0.11
C GLY A 115 -14.80 -5.98 -0.39
N PHE A 116 -13.74 -5.70 0.37
CA PHE A 116 -12.74 -4.71 0.00
C PHE A 116 -11.60 -5.36 -0.79
N LEU A 117 -11.03 -4.64 -1.75
CA LEU A 117 -9.64 -4.83 -2.14
C LEU A 117 -8.78 -4.01 -1.18
N GLN A 118 -7.96 -4.69 -0.36
CA GLN A 118 -6.98 -4.07 0.51
C GLN A 118 -5.68 -3.88 -0.27
N ALA A 119 -5.16 -2.65 -0.35
CA ALA A 119 -3.87 -2.34 -0.96
C ALA A 119 -3.08 -1.41 -0.02
N MET A 120 -2.20 -2.00 0.78
CA MET A 120 -1.56 -1.27 1.88
C MET A 120 -0.11 -1.70 2.14
N ASN A 121 0.62 -0.79 2.78
CA ASN A 121 1.93 -1.01 3.36
C ASN A 121 1.81 -1.03 4.89
N LEU A 122 2.35 -2.05 5.52
CA LEU A 122 2.57 -2.13 6.96
C LEU A 122 3.97 -1.57 7.25
N VAL A 123 4.03 -0.32 7.71
CA VAL A 123 5.26 0.41 8.00
C VAL A 123 5.59 0.27 9.48
N PHE A 124 6.57 -0.57 9.81
CA PHE A 124 6.92 -0.87 11.19
C PHE A 124 7.83 0.20 11.79
N VAL A 125 7.61 0.51 13.07
CA VAL A 125 8.43 1.46 13.83
C VAL A 125 8.88 0.84 15.15
N GLY A 126 10.12 1.12 15.52
CA GLY A 126 10.74 0.62 16.74
C GLY A 126 11.07 -0.88 16.73
N GLY A 127 11.89 -1.27 17.70
CA GLY A 127 12.30 -2.67 17.88
C GLY A 127 13.09 -3.22 16.70
N LYS A 128 12.97 -4.53 16.46
CA LYS A 128 13.74 -5.25 15.44
C LYS A 128 13.39 -4.84 14.01
N TYR A 129 12.16 -4.42 13.76
CA TYR A 129 11.62 -4.21 12.41
C TYR A 129 11.54 -2.73 12.00
N ASP A 130 12.14 -1.85 12.80
CA ASP A 130 12.11 -0.40 12.59
C ASP A 130 12.53 -0.01 11.16
N GLY A 131 11.70 0.82 10.51
CA GLY A 131 11.89 1.29 9.15
C GLY A 131 11.68 0.24 8.05
N SER A 132 11.29 -0.99 8.41
CA SER A 132 10.97 -2.05 7.44
C SER A 132 9.48 -2.03 7.08
N VAL A 133 9.17 -2.48 5.87
CA VAL A 133 7.80 -2.45 5.33
C VAL A 133 7.40 -3.81 4.78
N LEU A 134 6.14 -4.21 5.00
CA LEU A 134 5.49 -5.29 4.25
C LEU A 134 4.36 -4.73 3.40
N THR A 135 4.21 -5.21 2.17
CA THR A 135 3.11 -4.83 1.28
C THR A 135 2.07 -5.94 1.24
N VAL A 136 0.81 -5.58 1.53
CA VAL A 136 -0.34 -6.49 1.51
C VAL A 136 -1.28 -6.05 0.38
N LEU A 137 -1.64 -6.99 -0.48
CA LEU A 137 -2.59 -6.79 -1.57
C LEU A 137 -3.52 -7.99 -1.65
N GLY A 138 -4.79 -7.82 -1.29
CA GLY A 138 -5.72 -8.95 -1.23
C GLY A 138 -7.17 -8.57 -0.99
N ARG A 139 -8.06 -9.55 -1.12
CA ARG A 139 -9.49 -9.40 -0.83
C ARG A 139 -9.73 -9.46 0.68
N ASN A 140 -10.53 -8.55 1.21
CA ASN A 140 -10.83 -8.39 2.62
C ASN A 140 -12.34 -8.22 2.83
N ALA A 141 -13.06 -9.30 3.18
CA ALA A 141 -14.50 -9.27 3.46
C ALA A 141 -14.75 -9.19 4.97
N PRO A 142 -14.93 -8.00 5.58
CA PRO A 142 -14.81 -7.77 7.02
C PRO A 142 -15.77 -8.57 7.92
N PHE A 143 -16.85 -9.11 7.34
CA PHE A 143 -17.83 -9.95 8.03
C PHE A 143 -17.47 -11.44 8.07
N HIS A 144 -16.45 -11.87 7.32
CA HIS A 144 -15.91 -13.22 7.43
C HIS A 144 -15.03 -13.32 8.67
N ALA A 145 -15.16 -14.43 9.41
CA ALA A 145 -14.48 -14.63 10.69
C ALA A 145 -12.95 -14.60 10.58
N VAL A 146 -12.41 -15.15 9.48
CA VAL A 146 -10.98 -15.22 9.18
C VAL A 146 -10.77 -14.81 7.74
N ARG A 147 -9.80 -13.94 7.48
CA ARG A 147 -9.52 -13.39 6.16
C ARG A 147 -8.03 -13.48 5.88
N GLU A 148 -7.67 -14.16 4.79
CA GLU A 148 -6.28 -14.28 4.37
C GLU A 148 -5.97 -13.29 3.23
N MET A 149 -4.88 -12.54 3.36
CA MET A 149 -4.39 -11.62 2.34
C MET A 149 -2.91 -11.88 2.04
N PRO A 150 -2.50 -11.98 0.78
CA PRO A 150 -1.09 -12.15 0.43
C PRO A 150 -0.20 -11.00 0.89
N VAL A 151 0.97 -11.34 1.42
CA VAL A 151 2.12 -10.43 1.50
C VAL A 151 2.88 -10.56 0.18
N VAL A 152 2.82 -9.51 -0.64
CA VAL A 152 3.34 -9.52 -2.02
C VAL A 152 4.75 -8.95 -2.14
N GLY A 153 5.31 -8.42 -1.05
CA GLY A 153 6.65 -7.86 -1.03
C GLY A 153 6.98 -7.18 0.29
N GLY A 154 8.18 -6.61 0.35
CA GLY A 154 8.63 -5.82 1.48
C GLY A 154 9.95 -5.09 1.21
N SER A 155 10.29 -4.18 2.12
CA SER A 155 11.52 -3.38 2.10
C SER A 155 12.23 -3.44 3.46
N GLY A 156 13.45 -2.90 3.52
CA GLY A 156 14.28 -3.00 4.72
C GLY A 156 14.64 -4.46 5.04
N LEU A 157 14.39 -4.89 6.27
CA LEU A 157 14.60 -6.27 6.70
C LEU A 157 13.70 -7.28 5.98
N PHE A 158 12.59 -6.82 5.39
CA PHE A 158 11.66 -7.67 4.64
C PHE A 158 11.93 -7.66 3.13
N ARG A 159 13.17 -7.39 2.71
CA ARG A 159 13.53 -7.50 1.29
C ARG A 159 13.31 -8.94 0.81
N PHE A 160 12.72 -9.07 -0.38
CA PHE A 160 12.29 -10.36 -0.96
C PHE A 160 11.20 -11.08 -0.16
N ALA A 161 10.46 -10.35 0.68
CA ALA A 161 9.39 -10.93 1.49
C ALA A 161 8.29 -11.56 0.63
N ARG A 162 7.83 -12.74 1.07
CA ARG A 162 6.61 -13.40 0.60
C ARG A 162 5.93 -14.09 1.77
N GLY A 163 4.60 -14.18 1.74
CA GLY A 163 3.85 -14.80 2.82
C GLY A 163 2.39 -14.41 2.80
N TYR A 164 1.75 -14.41 3.97
CA TYR A 164 0.34 -14.11 4.11
C TYR A 164 0.05 -13.44 5.45
N ALA A 165 -1.01 -12.64 5.46
CA ALA A 165 -1.59 -12.02 6.62
C ALA A 165 -2.97 -12.63 6.87
N VAL A 166 -3.26 -13.00 8.11
CA VAL A 166 -4.56 -13.47 8.58
C VAL A 166 -5.16 -12.39 9.45
N ALA A 167 -6.32 -11.86 9.05
CA ALA A 167 -7.03 -10.81 9.75
C ALA A 167 -8.32 -11.34 10.40
N ARG A 168 -8.60 -10.88 11.62
CA ARG A 168 -9.85 -11.15 12.37
C ARG A 168 -10.41 -9.86 12.92
N THR A 169 -11.70 -9.63 12.71
CA THR A 169 -12.35 -8.42 13.24
C THR A 169 -12.49 -8.57 14.76
N TYR A 170 -11.74 -7.78 15.52
CA TYR A 170 -11.83 -7.74 16.98
C TYR A 170 -13.01 -6.89 17.43
N ARG A 171 -13.22 -5.74 16.77
CA ARG A 171 -14.37 -4.85 16.98
C ARG A 171 -14.75 -4.16 15.68
N LEU A 172 -16.05 -4.00 15.45
CA LEU A 172 -16.60 -3.17 14.38
C LEU A 172 -17.83 -2.44 14.91
N ASP A 173 -17.78 -1.12 14.91
CA ASP A 173 -18.94 -0.27 15.19
C ASP A 173 -19.67 0.01 13.88
N MET A 174 -20.81 -0.63 13.68
CA MET A 174 -21.62 -0.50 12.47
C MET A 174 -22.21 0.90 12.26
N SER A 175 -22.28 1.72 13.31
CA SER A 175 -22.82 3.08 13.21
C SER A 175 -21.79 4.09 12.72
N THR A 176 -20.52 3.90 13.09
CA THR A 176 -19.42 4.82 12.75
C THR A 176 -18.52 4.30 11.63
N GLY A 177 -18.48 2.98 11.43
CA GLY A 177 -17.51 2.30 10.57
C GLY A 177 -16.16 2.06 11.23
N ASN A 178 -15.94 2.52 12.47
CA ASN A 178 -14.67 2.34 13.17
C ASN A 178 -14.44 0.86 13.50
N ALA A 179 -13.21 0.39 13.28
CA ALA A 179 -12.86 -1.01 13.44
C ALA A 179 -11.50 -1.20 14.14
N ILE A 180 -11.41 -2.28 14.90
CA ILE A 180 -10.16 -2.84 15.41
C ILE A 180 -10.04 -4.24 14.82
N VAL A 181 -8.91 -4.52 14.18
CA VAL A 181 -8.67 -5.77 13.46
C VAL A 181 -7.37 -6.38 13.96
N GLU A 182 -7.44 -7.61 14.43
CA GLU A 182 -6.26 -8.40 14.80
C GLU A 182 -5.60 -8.97 13.54
N TYR A 183 -4.27 -8.88 13.46
CA TYR A 183 -3.47 -9.39 12.36
C TYR A 183 -2.40 -10.36 12.86
N ASP A 184 -2.35 -11.54 12.24
CA ASP A 184 -1.21 -12.45 12.25
C ASP A 184 -0.54 -12.42 10.88
N VAL A 185 0.74 -12.06 10.80
CA VAL A 185 1.48 -12.03 9.53
C VAL A 185 2.63 -13.02 9.57
N TYR A 186 2.63 -13.97 8.64
CA TYR A 186 3.67 -14.97 8.46
C TYR A 186 4.45 -14.64 7.20
N VAL A 187 5.75 -14.34 7.36
CA VAL A 187 6.59 -13.86 6.26
C VAL A 187 7.93 -14.59 6.19
N MET A 188 8.27 -15.04 4.98
CA MET A 188 9.60 -15.51 4.61
C MET A 188 10.42 -14.34 4.05
N HIS A 189 11.63 -14.14 4.55
CA HIS A 189 12.60 -13.09 4.13
C HIS A 189 14.04 -13.58 4.32
N TYR A 190 15.06 -12.71 4.20
CA TYR A 190 16.49 -13.11 4.24
C TYR A 190 17.33 -12.21 5.17
#